data_AF-A0A940C3H9-F1
#
_entry.id   AF-A0A940C3H9-F1
#
_cell.length_a   1.000
_cell.length_b   1.000
_cell.length_c   1.000
_cell.angle_alpha   90.00
_cell.angle_beta   90.00
_cell.angle_gamma   90.00
#
_symmetry.space_group_name_H-M   'P 1'
#
loop_
_entity.id
_entity.type
_entity.pdbx_description
1 polymer ?
#
loop_
_entity_poly.entity_id
_entity_poly.type
_entity_poly.pdbx_seq_one_letter_code
_entity_poly.pdbx_strand_id
1 'polypeptide(L)'
;MDWSKAKNIIIAVLLAANLLIGGNLLAQYSSRQAQERQAAEDAVAFLEHEGMQIEAAVPEKAEKLPVLFLRLLRSGEGAQGGYYKSYPVVLQGEEVGFEFAGEGQQAAETIPAAKALLKLYAQLSAEGSVKGMHVEEIRLVYLLSPDESSYAAQDTASPAWRIVVDGRTYYIDAYGE
;
A
#
# COMPACT_ATOMS: atom_id res chain seq x y z
N MET A 1 -30.45 -48.22 -19.10
CA MET A 1 -30.15 -46.97 -18.37
C MET A 1 -30.05 -45.85 -19.40
N ASP A 2 -30.92 -44.83 -19.30
CA ASP A 2 -31.05 -43.80 -20.34
C ASP A 2 -29.86 -42.82 -20.32
N TRP A 3 -28.88 -43.07 -21.17
CA TRP A 3 -27.69 -42.23 -21.39
C TRP A 3 -28.02 -40.73 -21.61
N SER A 4 -29.16 -40.45 -22.25
CA SER A 4 -29.66 -39.08 -22.46
C SER A 4 -30.02 -38.36 -21.15
N LYS A 5 -30.62 -39.07 -20.17
CA LYS A 5 -30.95 -38.50 -18.86
C LYS A 5 -29.69 -38.19 -18.05
N ALA A 6 -28.68 -39.07 -18.12
CA ALA A 6 -27.41 -38.88 -17.44
C ALA A 6 -26.67 -37.63 -17.92
N LYS A 7 -26.65 -37.37 -19.24
CA LYS A 7 -26.01 -36.17 -19.82
C LYS A 7 -26.65 -34.86 -19.31
N ASN A 8 -27.98 -34.80 -19.24
CA ASN A 8 -28.68 -33.62 -18.73
C ASN A 8 -28.44 -33.40 -17.23
N ILE A 9 -28.40 -34.48 -16.45
CA ILE A 9 -28.10 -34.40 -15.01
C ILE A 9 -26.68 -33.87 -14.79
N ILE A 10 -25.70 -34.35 -15.56
CA ILE A 10 -24.30 -33.88 -15.47
C ILE A 10 -24.21 -32.39 -15.78
N ILE A 11 -24.85 -31.92 -16.86
CA ILE A 11 -24.85 -30.50 -17.24
C ILE A 11 -25.53 -29.65 -16.14
N ALA A 12 -26.65 -30.10 -15.59
CA ALA A 12 -27.37 -29.39 -14.53
C ALA A 12 -26.53 -29.26 -13.25
N VAL A 13 -25.83 -30.32 -12.85
CA VAL A 13 -24.94 -30.31 -11.68
C VAL A 13 -23.75 -29.38 -11.91
N LEU A 14 -23.16 -29.39 -13.11
CA LEU A 14 -22.03 -28.50 -13.44
C LEU A 14 -22.44 -27.02 -13.43
N LEU A 15 -23.64 -26.72 -13.95
CA LEU A 15 -24.23 -25.38 -13.89
C LEU A 15 -24.47 -24.94 -12.45
N ALA A 16 -25.07 -25.79 -11.61
CA ALA A 16 -25.31 -25.49 -10.21
C ALA A 16 -24.01 -25.25 -9.43
N ALA A 17 -22.97 -26.07 -9.67
CA ALA A 17 -21.66 -25.90 -9.07
C ALA A 17 -21.01 -24.57 -9.47
N ASN A 18 -21.03 -24.23 -10.76
CA ASN A 18 -20.50 -22.96 -11.25
C ASN A 18 -21.26 -21.75 -10.68
N LEU A 19 -22.58 -21.86 -10.52
CA LEU A 19 -23.42 -20.81 -9.92
C LEU A 19 -23.11 -20.64 -8.42
N LEU A 20 -22.87 -21.74 -7.71
CA LEU A 20 -22.52 -21.72 -6.28
C LEU A 20 -21.14 -21.10 -6.06
N ILE A 21 -20.15 -21.48 -6.89
CA ILE A 21 -18.80 -20.89 -6.86
C ILE A 21 -18.87 -19.39 -7.19
N GLY A 22 -19.57 -19.02 -8.26
CA GLY A 22 -19.72 -17.62 -8.66
C GLY A 22 -20.44 -16.77 -7.60
N GLY A 23 -21.51 -17.30 -7.02
CA GLY A 23 -22.23 -16.64 -5.92
C GLY A 23 -21.38 -16.44 -4.68
N ASN A 24 -20.60 -17.45 -4.29
CA ASN A 24 -19.69 -17.35 -3.14
C ASN A 24 -18.58 -16.30 -3.39
N LEU A 25 -17.98 -16.29 -4.59
CA LEU A 25 -16.96 -15.31 -4.96
C LEU A 25 -17.49 -13.87 -4.95
N LEU A 26 -18.71 -13.63 -5.47
CA LEU A 26 -19.34 -12.32 -5.45
C LEU A 26 -19.66 -11.84 -4.02
N ALA A 27 -20.15 -12.75 -3.17
CA ALA A 27 -20.40 -12.45 -1.76
C ALA A 27 -19.10 -12.14 -1.01
N GLN A 28 -18.01 -12.87 -1.28
CA GLN A 28 -16.70 -12.63 -0.66
C GLN A 28 -16.06 -11.32 -1.13
N TYR A 29 -16.23 -10.96 -2.41
CA TYR A 29 -15.71 -9.72 -2.95
C TYR A 29 -16.40 -8.48 -2.34
N SER A 30 -17.73 -8.50 -2.27
CA SER A 30 -18.51 -7.40 -1.69
C SER A 30 -18.32 -7.25 -0.17
N SER A 31 -18.25 -8.36 0.57
CA SER A 31 -18.03 -8.32 2.02
C SER A 31 -16.64 -7.82 2.41
N ARG A 32 -15.59 -8.15 1.65
CA ARG A 32 -14.23 -7.63 1.90
C ARG A 32 -14.15 -6.12 1.81
N GLN A 33 -14.71 -5.52 0.75
CA GLN A 33 -14.66 -4.07 0.56
C GLN A 33 -15.43 -3.32 1.67
N ALA A 34 -16.58 -3.86 2.09
CA ALA A 34 -17.35 -3.29 3.19
C ALA A 34 -16.60 -3.40 4.54
N GLN A 35 -15.95 -4.55 4.80
CA GLN A 35 -15.13 -4.75 5.99
C GLN A 35 -13.91 -3.82 6.02
N GLU A 36 -13.23 -3.62 4.90
CA GLU A 36 -12.08 -2.71 4.80
C GLU A 36 -12.46 -1.26 5.06
N ARG A 37 -13.60 -0.82 4.50
CA ARG A 37 -14.13 0.52 4.75
C ARG A 37 -14.48 0.71 6.22
N GLN A 38 -15.21 -0.24 6.80
CA GLN A 38 -15.58 -0.18 8.21
C GLN A 38 -14.34 -0.19 9.12
N ALA A 39 -13.34 -1.03 8.82
CA ALA A 39 -12.09 -1.05 9.55
C ALA A 39 -11.30 0.27 9.43
N ALA A 40 -11.36 0.95 8.27
CA ALA A 40 -10.75 2.26 8.08
C ALA A 40 -11.46 3.34 8.91
N GLU A 41 -12.79 3.33 8.92
CA GLU A 41 -13.62 4.24 9.73
C GLU A 41 -13.35 4.03 11.24
N ASP A 42 -13.31 2.78 11.70
CA ASP A 42 -13.01 2.43 13.10
C ASP A 42 -11.58 2.85 13.49
N ALA A 43 -10.61 2.69 12.59
CA ALA A 43 -9.22 3.09 12.81
C ALA A 43 -9.08 4.61 12.96
N VAL A 44 -9.73 5.39 12.09
CA VAL A 44 -9.75 6.86 12.16
C VAL A 44 -10.40 7.31 13.46
N ALA A 45 -11.56 6.74 13.82
CA ALA A 45 -12.24 7.06 15.07
C ALA A 45 -11.39 6.74 16.31
N PHE A 46 -10.64 5.64 16.28
CA PHE A 46 -9.69 5.30 17.34
C PHE A 46 -8.57 6.34 17.47
N LEU A 47 -7.96 6.73 16.35
CA LEU A 47 -6.87 7.73 16.36
C LEU A 47 -7.34 9.09 16.87
N GLU A 48 -8.53 9.53 16.47
CA GLU A 48 -9.15 10.76 16.95
C GLU A 48 -9.46 10.69 18.46
N HIS A 49 -9.96 9.54 18.94
CA HIS A 49 -10.21 9.31 20.36
C HIS A 49 -8.92 9.38 21.21
N GLU A 50 -7.83 8.81 20.70
CA GLU A 50 -6.50 8.87 21.35
C GLU A 50 -5.87 10.27 21.27
N GLY A 51 -6.50 11.20 20.56
CA GLY A 51 -6.12 12.61 20.49
C GLY A 51 -5.18 12.96 19.34
N MET A 52 -5.08 12.10 18.33
CA MET A 52 -4.41 12.39 17.06
C MET A 52 -5.44 12.97 16.07
N GLN A 53 -5.25 14.21 15.65
CA GLN A 53 -6.17 14.87 14.72
C GLN A 53 -5.75 14.61 13.28
N ILE A 54 -6.68 14.13 12.46
CA ILE A 54 -6.41 13.81 11.05
C ILE A 54 -7.00 14.90 10.18
N GLU A 55 -6.16 15.82 9.72
CA GLU A 55 -6.57 16.89 8.80
C GLU A 55 -6.38 16.48 7.33
N ALA A 56 -5.57 15.44 7.10
CA ALA A 56 -5.28 14.90 5.78
C ALA A 56 -6.43 14.03 5.22
N ALA A 57 -6.64 14.10 3.91
CA ALA A 57 -7.54 13.17 3.22
C ALA A 57 -6.95 11.76 3.20
N VAL A 58 -7.57 10.81 3.89
CA VAL A 58 -7.11 9.42 4.01
C VAL A 58 -7.55 8.60 2.79
N PRO A 59 -6.64 8.10 1.93
CA PRO A 59 -7.02 7.27 0.80
C PRO A 59 -7.55 5.91 1.25
N GLU A 60 -8.78 5.57 0.85
CA GLU A 60 -9.41 4.29 1.22
C GLU A 60 -8.91 3.10 0.39
N LYS A 61 -8.33 3.35 -0.79
CA LYS A 61 -8.09 2.31 -1.78
C LYS A 61 -6.69 1.72 -1.65
N ALA A 62 -6.63 0.41 -1.41
CA ALA A 62 -5.42 -0.39 -1.60
C ALA A 62 -5.07 -0.47 -3.10
N GLU A 63 -3.79 -0.30 -3.42
CA GLU A 63 -3.29 -0.36 -4.79
C GLU A 63 -2.31 -1.51 -4.99
N LYS A 64 -2.23 -2.03 -6.21
CA LYS A 64 -1.24 -3.05 -6.56
C LYS A 64 -0.01 -2.38 -7.12
N LEU A 65 1.05 -2.30 -6.33
CA LEU A 65 2.28 -1.63 -6.71
C LEU A 65 3.46 -2.60 -6.71
N PRO A 66 4.24 -2.67 -7.82
CA PRO A 66 5.48 -3.43 -7.85
C PRO A 66 6.60 -2.66 -7.15
N VAL A 67 7.61 -3.39 -6.71
CA VAL A 67 8.91 -2.82 -6.34
C VAL A 67 9.55 -2.24 -7.60
N LEU A 68 10.25 -1.11 -7.50
CA LEU A 68 10.97 -0.53 -8.63
C LEU A 68 12.46 -0.76 -8.49
N PHE A 69 13.11 -1.03 -9.60
CA PHE A 69 14.55 -1.03 -9.71
C PHE A 69 15.00 0.29 -10.29
N LEU A 70 15.89 0.97 -9.57
CA LEU A 70 16.44 2.26 -9.95
C LEU A 70 17.95 2.12 -10.12
N ARG A 71 18.54 2.86 -11.05
CA ARG A 71 19.99 2.98 -11.21
C ARG A 71 20.43 4.29 -10.61
N LEU A 72 21.27 4.25 -9.58
CA LEU A 72 21.81 5.45 -8.95
C LEU A 72 22.85 6.12 -9.86
N LEU A 73 22.70 7.42 -10.05
CA LEU A 73 23.65 8.29 -10.75
C LEU A 73 24.53 8.99 -9.72
N ARG A 74 25.84 9.02 -9.96
CA ARG A 74 26.79 9.72 -9.07
C ARG A 74 26.54 11.22 -9.15
N SER A 75 26.45 11.86 -7.98
CA SER A 75 26.18 13.29 -7.78
C SER A 75 26.93 14.18 -8.78
N GLY A 76 26.17 14.96 -9.56
CA GLY A 76 26.65 15.85 -10.62
C GLY A 76 25.72 15.93 -11.84
N GLU A 77 24.96 14.88 -12.11
CA GLU A 77 23.99 14.83 -13.21
C GLU A 77 22.62 14.40 -12.69
N GLY A 78 21.67 15.34 -12.65
CA GLY A 78 20.24 15.03 -12.54
C GLY A 78 19.75 14.58 -11.16
N ALA A 79 19.90 15.43 -10.13
CA ALA A 79 19.03 15.36 -8.96
C ALA A 79 17.63 15.86 -9.36
N GLN A 80 16.84 15.00 -10.01
CA GLN A 80 15.43 15.29 -10.23
C GLN A 80 14.61 14.17 -9.60
N GLY A 81 13.88 14.51 -8.55
CA GLY A 81 12.82 13.67 -8.00
C GLY A 81 11.90 13.25 -9.14
N GLY A 82 11.89 11.95 -9.41
CA GLY A 82 11.09 11.34 -10.46
C GLY A 82 9.71 10.95 -9.96
N TYR A 83 8.78 10.85 -10.90
CA TYR A 83 7.51 10.17 -10.67
C TYR A 83 7.54 8.83 -11.40
N TYR A 84 7.11 7.78 -10.72
CA TYR A 84 6.72 6.55 -11.40
C TYR A 84 5.20 6.54 -11.50
N LYS A 85 4.69 6.65 -12.73
CA LYS A 85 3.27 6.90 -13.03
C LYS A 85 2.80 8.18 -12.35
N SER A 86 2.07 8.07 -11.25
CA SER A 86 1.56 9.20 -10.45
C SER A 86 2.17 9.26 -9.04
N TYR A 87 3.06 8.32 -8.71
CA TYR A 87 3.66 8.19 -7.38
C TYR A 87 5.04 8.84 -7.38
N PRO A 88 5.29 9.81 -6.47
CA PRO A 88 6.61 10.40 -6.36
C PRO A 88 7.58 9.36 -5.82
N VAL A 89 8.79 9.33 -6.37
CA VAL A 89 9.90 8.58 -5.82
C VAL A 89 10.67 9.53 -4.89
N VAL A 90 10.75 9.17 -3.62
CA VAL A 90 11.35 9.95 -2.55
C VAL A 90 12.59 9.23 -2.03
N LEU A 91 13.66 9.99 -1.84
CA LEU A 91 14.94 9.51 -1.33
C LEU A 91 15.01 9.72 0.17
N GLN A 92 15.44 8.70 0.91
CA GLN A 92 15.77 8.83 2.32
C GLN A 92 17.27 9.09 2.47
N GLY A 93 17.68 10.36 2.55
CA GLY A 93 19.07 10.74 2.78
C GLY A 93 19.62 11.73 1.75
N GLU A 94 20.82 11.47 1.24
CA GLU A 94 21.52 12.33 0.30
C GLU A 94 20.80 12.37 -1.06
N GLU A 95 20.71 13.56 -1.67
CA GLU A 95 20.14 13.72 -3.01
C GLU A 95 21.04 13.06 -4.05
N VAL A 96 20.67 11.85 -4.44
CA VAL A 96 21.28 11.12 -5.55
C VAL A 96 20.34 11.15 -6.75
N GLY A 97 20.90 11.38 -7.93
CA GLY A 97 20.16 11.18 -9.17
C GLY A 97 19.84 9.70 -9.36
N PHE A 98 18.73 9.40 -10.00
CA PHE A 98 18.41 8.02 -10.35
C PHE A 98 17.73 7.92 -11.71
N GLU A 99 17.94 6.79 -12.37
CA GLU A 99 17.23 6.39 -13.57
C GLU A 99 16.37 5.17 -13.31
N PHE A 100 15.19 5.13 -13.92
CA PHE A 100 14.32 3.98 -13.84
C PHE A 100 14.90 2.79 -14.64
N ALA A 101 15.24 1.70 -13.95
CA ALA A 101 15.82 0.50 -14.56
C ALA A 101 14.77 -0.58 -14.85
N GLY A 102 13.69 -0.66 -14.07
CA GLY A 102 12.58 -1.58 -14.34
C GLY A 102 11.64 -1.80 -13.15
N GLU A 103 10.69 -2.72 -13.33
CA GLU A 103 9.73 -3.14 -12.30
C GLU A 103 10.06 -4.55 -11.81
N GLY A 104 9.82 -4.79 -10.52
CA GLY A 104 9.77 -6.13 -9.95
C GLY A 104 8.67 -6.96 -10.60
N GLN A 105 8.91 -8.27 -10.73
CA GLN A 105 7.96 -9.19 -11.35
C GLN A 105 6.65 -9.36 -10.55
N GLN A 106 6.68 -9.01 -9.26
CA GLN A 106 5.54 -9.15 -8.37
C GLN A 106 5.07 -7.78 -7.90
N ALA A 107 3.79 -7.50 -8.12
CA ALA A 107 3.09 -6.39 -7.50
C ALA A 107 2.26 -6.91 -6.33
N ALA A 108 2.48 -6.34 -5.15
CA ALA A 108 1.72 -6.68 -3.95
C ALA A 108 0.62 -5.62 -3.70
N GLU A 109 -0.44 -6.03 -3.02
CA GLU A 109 -1.46 -5.10 -2.53
C GLU A 109 -0.88 -4.27 -1.38
N THR A 110 -0.99 -2.96 -1.51
CA THR A 110 -0.58 -2.05 -0.45
C THR A 110 -1.59 -2.06 0.70
N ILE A 111 -1.13 -1.89 1.93
CA ILE A 111 -2.01 -1.65 3.06
C ILE A 111 -2.81 -0.35 2.85
N PRO A 112 -4.07 -0.26 3.32
CA PRO A 112 -4.83 0.98 3.32
C PRO A 112 -4.14 2.05 4.17
N ALA A 113 -4.37 3.33 3.85
CA ALA A 113 -3.80 4.46 4.57
C ALA A 113 -4.15 4.46 6.07
N ALA A 114 -5.38 4.06 6.41
CA ALA A 114 -5.81 3.90 7.80
C ALA A 114 -4.96 2.87 8.57
N LYS A 115 -4.61 1.75 7.94
CA LYS A 115 -3.71 0.75 8.54
C LYS A 115 -2.29 1.31 8.71
N ALA A 116 -1.82 2.11 7.77
CA ALA A 116 -0.52 2.79 7.89
C ALA A 116 -0.49 3.79 9.05
N LEU A 117 -1.57 4.56 9.25
CA LEU A 117 -1.73 5.46 10.40
C LEU A 117 -1.73 4.69 11.73
N LEU A 118 -2.41 3.55 11.81
CA LEU A 118 -2.38 2.70 13.00
C LEU A 118 -0.97 2.17 13.29
N LYS A 119 -0.21 1.76 12.25
CA LYS A 119 1.19 1.35 12.41
C LYS A 119 2.05 2.50 12.94
N LEU A 120 1.87 3.72 12.39
CA LEU A 120 2.56 4.91 12.86
C LEU A 120 2.20 5.25 14.31
N TYR A 121 0.92 5.21 14.66
CA TYR A 121 0.46 5.41 16.03
C TYR A 121 1.11 4.40 16.99
N ALA A 122 1.15 3.12 16.63
CA ALA A 122 1.78 2.10 17.46
C ALA A 122 3.26 2.41 17.70
N GLN A 123 3.99 2.86 16.66
CA GLN A 123 5.38 3.30 16.78
C GLN A 123 5.53 4.53 17.70
N LEU A 124 4.76 5.59 17.46
CA LEU A 124 4.87 6.83 18.23
C LEU A 124 4.42 6.67 19.67
N SER A 125 3.39 5.85 19.93
CA SER A 125 2.90 5.55 21.27
C SER A 125 3.92 4.79 22.12
N ALA A 126 4.80 3.99 21.48
CA ALA A 126 5.92 3.34 22.15
C ALA A 126 7.05 4.33 22.48
N GLU A 127 7.21 5.40 21.69
CA GLU A 127 8.24 6.43 21.85
C GLU A 127 7.81 7.58 22.78
N GLY A 128 6.50 7.78 23.01
CA GLY A 128 5.99 8.84 23.87
C GLY A 128 4.49 9.09 23.76
N SER A 129 4.05 10.30 24.13
CA SER A 129 2.64 10.69 24.01
C SER A 129 2.36 11.24 22.61
N VAL A 130 1.32 10.70 22.00
CA VAL A 130 0.78 11.11 20.68
C VAL A 130 -0.37 12.11 20.77
N LYS A 131 -0.68 12.56 22.00
CA LYS A 131 -1.84 13.41 22.27
C LYS A 131 -1.59 14.82 21.75
N GLY A 132 -2.47 15.30 20.87
CA GLY A 132 -2.38 16.62 20.26
C GLY A 132 -1.50 16.68 19.02
N MET A 133 -1.12 15.54 18.44
CA MET A 133 -0.43 15.48 17.16
C MET A 133 -1.41 15.65 16.00
N HIS A 134 -1.01 16.42 14.98
CA HIS A 134 -1.82 16.69 13.79
C HIS A 134 -1.22 16.00 12.57
N VAL A 135 -1.99 15.13 11.92
CA VAL A 135 -1.63 14.52 10.63
C VAL A 135 -2.01 15.50 9.52
N GLU A 136 -0.99 16.12 8.94
CA GLU A 136 -1.11 17.16 7.91
C GLU A 136 -1.24 16.58 6.50
N GLU A 137 -0.50 15.51 6.22
CA GLU A 137 -0.44 14.90 4.89
C GLU A 137 -0.28 13.38 4.99
N ILE A 138 -1.00 12.65 4.15
CA ILE A 138 -0.79 11.22 3.93
C ILE A 138 -0.83 10.92 2.44
N ARG A 139 0.21 10.27 1.92
CA ARG A 139 0.27 9.88 0.51
C ARG A 139 1.15 8.68 0.27
N LEU A 140 0.83 7.95 -0.79
CA LEU A 140 1.62 6.84 -1.26
C LEU A 140 2.80 7.36 -2.10
N VAL A 141 4.00 6.90 -1.79
CA VAL A 141 5.27 7.26 -2.44
C VAL A 141 6.09 6.01 -2.70
N TYR A 142 7.10 6.12 -3.55
CA TYR A 142 8.16 5.11 -3.66
C TYR A 142 9.35 5.56 -2.84
N LEU A 143 9.66 4.85 -1.76
CA LEU A 143 10.81 5.14 -0.93
C LEU A 143 12.04 4.40 -1.47
N LEU A 144 13.05 5.16 -1.84
CA LEU A 144 14.38 4.63 -2.15
C LEU A 144 15.23 4.70 -0.88
N SER A 145 15.64 3.53 -0.38
CA SER A 145 16.50 3.37 0.78
C SER A 145 17.85 2.84 0.31
N PRO A 146 18.79 3.73 -0.07
CA PRO A 146 20.02 3.30 -0.66
C PRO A 146 20.88 2.50 0.32
N ASP A 147 21.40 1.36 -0.12
CA ASP A 147 22.33 0.57 0.70
C ASP A 147 23.71 1.23 0.68
N GLU A 148 24.10 1.86 1.80
CA GLU A 148 25.40 2.52 1.95
C GLU A 148 26.59 1.56 1.68
N SER A 149 26.38 0.25 1.81
CA SER A 149 27.42 -0.76 1.61
C SER A 149 27.63 -1.16 0.14
N SER A 150 26.71 -0.78 -0.74
CA SER A 150 26.72 -1.18 -2.14
C SER A 150 26.50 0.03 -3.03
N TYR A 151 27.58 0.58 -3.59
CA TYR A 151 27.51 1.32 -4.85
C TYR A 151 27.13 0.38 -6.02
N ALA A 152 26.15 -0.50 -5.83
CA ALA A 152 25.54 -1.22 -6.92
C ALA A 152 24.99 -0.17 -7.88
N ALA A 153 25.24 -0.38 -9.18
CA ALA A 153 24.62 0.42 -10.23
C ALA A 153 23.08 0.27 -10.28
N GLN A 154 22.48 -0.42 -9.30
CA GLN A 154 21.06 -0.70 -9.21
C GLN A 154 20.66 -0.85 -7.74
N ASP A 155 19.61 -0.12 -7.36
CA ASP A 155 19.02 -0.04 -6.04
C ASP A 155 17.50 -0.20 -6.15
N THR A 156 16.81 -0.28 -5.01
CA THR A 156 15.41 -0.70 -4.93
C THR A 156 14.55 0.38 -4.26
N ALA A 157 13.47 0.78 -4.94
CA ALA A 157 12.45 1.62 -4.34
C ALA A 157 11.17 0.82 -4.07
N SER A 158 10.73 0.87 -2.82
CA SER A 158 9.54 0.16 -2.35
C SER A 158 8.39 1.13 -2.09
N PRO A 159 7.14 0.78 -2.39
CA PRO A 159 5.98 1.57 -2.00
C PRO A 159 5.94 1.81 -0.49
N ALA A 160 5.74 3.06 -0.09
CA ALA A 160 5.64 3.48 1.30
C ALA A 160 4.59 4.57 1.47
N TRP A 161 3.95 4.62 2.63
CA TRP A 161 3.11 5.73 3.05
C TRP A 161 3.97 6.81 3.67
N ARG A 162 4.05 7.97 3.00
CA ARG A 162 4.60 9.19 3.56
C ARG A 162 3.52 9.88 4.38
N ILE A 163 3.77 10.05 5.67
CA ILE A 163 2.85 10.66 6.62
C ILE A 163 3.56 11.86 7.27
N VAL A 164 2.96 13.05 7.21
CA VAL A 164 3.49 14.25 7.87
C VAL A 164 2.68 14.51 9.13
N VAL A 165 3.37 14.57 10.27
CA VAL A 165 2.77 14.82 11.59
C VAL A 165 3.53 15.97 12.25
N ASP A 166 2.85 17.08 12.55
CA ASP A 166 3.43 18.31 13.12
C ASP A 166 4.74 18.73 12.42
N GLY A 167 4.74 18.75 11.09
CA GLY A 167 5.90 19.05 10.24
C GLY A 167 6.99 17.97 10.17
N ARG A 168 6.87 16.83 10.87
CA ARG A 168 7.80 15.69 10.79
C ARG A 168 7.31 14.66 9.79
N THR A 169 8.18 14.22 8.89
CA THR A 169 7.85 13.20 7.89
C THR A 169 8.22 11.81 8.40
N TYR A 170 7.26 10.89 8.36
CA TYR A 170 7.39 9.48 8.66
C TYR A 170 7.12 8.66 7.40
N TYR A 171 7.80 7.52 7.28
CA TYR A 171 7.61 6.56 6.20
C TYR A 171 7.22 5.21 6.77
N ILE A 172 6.06 4.69 6.37
CA ILE A 172 5.58 3.37 6.74
C ILE A 172 5.60 2.49 5.49
N ASP A 173 6.19 1.29 5.57
CA ASP A 173 6.16 0.33 4.47
C ASP A 173 4.70 0.07 4.04
N ALA A 174 4.42 0.25 2.74
CA ALA A 174 3.09 0.05 2.21
C ALA A 174 2.79 -1.42 1.92
N TYR A 175 3.78 -2.31 1.93
CA TYR A 175 3.55 -3.73 1.87
C TYR A 175 3.07 -4.29 3.21
N GLY A 176 2.19 -5.28 3.11
CA GLY A 176 1.62 -5.95 4.26
C GLY A 176 2.64 -6.89 4.90
N GLU A 177 3.23 -6.47 6.02
CA GLU A 177 3.39 -7.36 7.18
C GLU A 177 2.18 -7.21 8.12
#